data_AF-A0A9W6T7Q1-F1
#
_entry.id   AF-A0A9W6T7Q1-F1
#
_cell.length_a   1.000
_cell.length_b   1.000
_cell.length_c   1.000
_cell.angle_alpha   90.00
_cell.angle_beta   90.00
_cell.angle_gamma   90.00
#
_symmetry.space_group_name_H-M   'P 1'
#
loop_
_entity.id
_entity.type
_entity.pdbx_description
1 polymer ?
#
loop_
_entity_poly.entity_id
_entity_poly.type
_entity_poly.pdbx_seq_one_letter_code
_entity_poly.pdbx_strand_id
1 'polypeptide(L)'
;MPVLPATDTRFRPDQRAMEDGQYDFAAEEKNRVEEKQRAARRAREESGEPYVPEFFSKKVHPITGDEYWEFDHSYWKRRKNGELKNYKDIF
;
A
#
# COMPACT_ATOMS: atom_id res chain seq x y z
N MET A 1 11.70 16.48 9.28
CA MET A 1 11.65 15.99 7.88
C MET A 1 10.35 15.23 7.68
N PRO A 2 9.58 15.47 6.60
CA PRO A 2 8.32 14.77 6.40
C PRO A 2 8.59 13.28 6.12
N VAL A 3 8.06 12.44 7.01
CA VAL A 3 8.31 11.00 7.07
C VAL A 3 7.50 10.29 5.99
N LEU A 4 8.09 9.26 5.39
CA LEU A 4 7.41 8.41 4.42
C LEU A 4 6.38 7.53 5.13
N PRO A 5 5.27 7.19 4.47
CA PRO A 5 4.35 6.19 5.03
C PRO A 5 5.06 4.84 5.17
N ALA A 6 4.66 4.03 6.15
CA ALA A 6 5.14 2.64 6.28
C ALA A 6 4.85 1.80 5.02
N THR A 7 3.81 2.17 4.26
CA THR A 7 3.43 1.54 2.98
C THR A 7 4.28 1.98 1.78
N ASP A 8 5.27 2.85 1.95
CA ASP A 8 6.11 3.33 0.84
C ASP A 8 6.99 2.20 0.28
N THR A 9 7.04 2.05 -1.04
CA THR A 9 7.78 0.97 -1.72
C THR A 9 9.26 0.92 -1.34
N ARG A 10 9.88 2.05 -0.92
CA ARG A 10 11.29 2.02 -0.45
C ARG A 10 11.52 1.16 0.78
N PHE A 11 10.45 0.88 1.56
CA PHE A 11 10.49 0.00 2.73
C PHE A 11 10.15 -1.46 2.40
N ARG A 12 9.86 -1.77 1.12
CA ARG A 12 9.52 -3.11 0.70
C ARG A 12 10.77 -4.03 0.78
N PRO A 13 10.81 -5.01 1.70
CA PRO A 13 12.04 -5.71 2.06
C PRO A 13 12.52 -6.70 1.00
N ASP A 14 11.59 -7.41 0.34
CA ASP A 14 11.89 -8.31 -0.78
C ASP A 14 12.51 -7.57 -1.97
N GLN A 15 11.97 -6.39 -2.29
CA GLN A 15 12.52 -5.55 -3.36
C GLN A 15 13.90 -4.98 -2.99
N ARG A 16 14.08 -4.47 -1.76
CA ARG A 16 15.37 -3.97 -1.28
C ARG A 16 16.44 -5.07 -1.31
N ALA A 17 16.12 -6.26 -0.80
CA ALA A 17 17.03 -7.40 -0.80
C ALA A 17 17.45 -7.79 -2.22
N MET A 18 16.52 -7.75 -3.18
CA MET A 18 16.83 -8.00 -4.60
C MET A 18 17.74 -6.92 -5.20
N GLU A 19 17.49 -5.64 -4.91
CA GLU A 19 18.35 -4.51 -5.32
C GLU A 19 19.78 -4.65 -4.76
N ASP A 20 19.92 -5.21 -3.55
CA ASP A 20 21.22 -5.45 -2.89
C ASP A 20 21.87 -6.80 -3.27
N GLY A 21 21.26 -7.57 -4.17
CA GLY A 21 21.79 -8.86 -4.65
C GLY A 21 21.63 -10.04 -3.68
N GLN A 22 20.82 -9.88 -2.63
CA GLN A 22 20.53 -10.91 -1.62
C GLN A 22 19.34 -11.80 -2.05
N TYR A 23 19.52 -12.60 -3.10
CA TYR A 23 18.40 -13.29 -3.77
C TYR A 23 17.64 -14.28 -2.88
N ASP A 24 18.35 -15.08 -2.05
CA ASP A 24 17.70 -16.04 -1.16
C ASP A 24 16.83 -15.34 -0.12
N PHE A 25 17.35 -14.26 0.47
CA PHE A 25 16.62 -13.43 1.43
C PHE A 25 15.44 -12.70 0.77
N ALA A 26 15.60 -12.22 -0.47
CA ALA A 26 14.51 -11.61 -1.24
C ALA A 26 13.35 -12.60 -1.47
N ALA A 27 13.66 -13.87 -1.75
CA ALA A 27 12.66 -14.92 -1.93
C ALA A 27 11.90 -15.23 -0.63
N GLU A 28 12.61 -15.28 0.51
CA GLU A 28 12.01 -15.47 1.84
C GLU A 28 11.05 -14.31 2.17
N GLU A 29 11.50 -13.08 2.05
CA GLU A 29 10.70 -11.89 2.35
C GLU A 29 9.49 -11.77 1.41
N LYS A 30 9.65 -12.16 0.14
CA LYS A 30 8.54 -12.20 -0.82
C LYS A 30 7.44 -13.15 -0.35
N ASN A 31 7.81 -14.38 0.03
CA ASN A 31 6.86 -15.36 0.53
C ASN A 31 6.11 -14.82 1.77
N ARG A 32 6.84 -14.23 2.72
CA ARG A 32 6.28 -13.65 3.95
C ARG A 32 5.27 -12.55 3.67
N VAL A 33 5.61 -11.59 2.80
CA VAL A 33 4.73 -10.46 2.46
C VAL A 33 3.50 -10.94 1.68
N GLU A 34 3.65 -11.85 0.72
CA GLU A 34 2.53 -12.39 -0.03
C GLU A 34 1.57 -13.20 0.84
N GLU A 35 2.09 -14.02 1.77
CA GLU A 35 1.27 -14.76 2.73
C GLU A 35 0.48 -13.83 3.65
N LYS A 36 1.11 -12.78 4.17
CA LYS A 36 0.45 -11.72 4.96
C LYS A 36 -0.68 -11.07 4.17
N GLN A 37 -0.47 -10.74 2.91
CA GLN A 37 -1.50 -10.16 2.04
C GLN A 37 -2.65 -11.14 1.73
N ARG A 38 -2.34 -12.41 1.47
CA ARG A 38 -3.35 -13.46 1.26
C ARG A 38 -4.20 -13.69 2.51
N ALA A 39 -3.59 -13.68 3.70
CA ALA A 39 -4.31 -13.79 4.97
C ALA A 39 -5.24 -12.57 5.19
N ALA A 40 -4.73 -11.34 4.99
CA ALA A 40 -5.54 -10.12 5.13
C ALA A 40 -6.69 -10.06 4.12
N ARG A 41 -6.51 -10.60 2.90
CA ARG A 41 -7.60 -10.74 1.92
C ARG A 41 -8.67 -11.71 2.41
N ARG A 42 -8.29 -12.92 2.83
CA ARG A 42 -9.24 -13.92 3.36
C ARG A 42 -10.07 -13.39 4.53
N ALA A 43 -9.42 -12.73 5.49
CA ALA A 43 -10.11 -12.14 6.64
C ALA A 43 -11.16 -11.09 6.24
N ARG A 44 -10.88 -10.27 5.20
CA ARG A 44 -11.85 -9.30 4.67
C ARG A 44 -13.01 -9.96 3.92
N GLU A 45 -12.72 -11.00 3.15
CA GLU A 45 -13.75 -11.78 2.45
C GLU A 45 -14.69 -12.48 3.44
N GLU A 46 -14.15 -13.01 4.55
CA GLU A 46 -14.93 -13.62 5.63
C GLU A 46 -15.76 -12.60 6.42
N SER A 47 -15.25 -11.38 6.63
CA SER A 47 -16.00 -10.31 7.30
C SER A 47 -17.02 -9.61 6.39
N GLY A 48 -16.95 -9.84 5.08
CA GLY A 48 -17.78 -9.14 4.08
C GLY A 48 -17.41 -7.66 3.90
N GLU A 49 -16.27 -7.21 4.43
CA GLU A 49 -15.84 -5.82 4.35
C GLU A 49 -15.15 -5.53 3.00
N PRO A 50 -15.63 -4.55 2.23
CA PRO A 50 -14.98 -4.18 0.98
C PRO A 50 -13.63 -3.50 1.23
N TYR A 51 -12.64 -3.81 0.39
CA TYR A 51 -11.39 -3.07 0.40
C TYR A 51 -11.58 -1.68 -0.20
N VAL A 52 -11.21 -0.64 0.56
CA VAL A 52 -11.23 0.75 0.13
C VAL A 52 -9.80 1.31 0.14
N PRO A 53 -9.27 1.78 -1.01
CA PRO A 53 -7.98 2.46 -1.05
C PRO A 53 -8.00 3.76 -0.24
N GLU A 54 -6.86 4.10 0.36
CA GLU A 54 -6.78 5.20 1.32
C GLU A 54 -6.82 6.60 0.69
N PHE A 55 -6.08 6.78 -0.40
CA PHE A 55 -5.83 8.10 -0.99
C PHE A 55 -6.56 8.32 -2.32
N PHE A 56 -7.31 7.32 -2.77
CA PHE A 56 -8.00 7.33 -4.06
C PHE A 56 -9.39 6.76 -3.93
N SER A 57 -10.34 7.32 -4.67
CA SER A 57 -11.71 6.81 -4.77
C SER A 57 -12.10 6.62 -6.23
N LYS A 58 -12.94 5.62 -6.51
CA LYS A 58 -13.48 5.43 -7.86
C LYS A 58 -14.49 6.53 -8.19
N LYS A 59 -14.33 7.15 -9.36
CA LYS A 59 -15.27 8.14 -9.92
C LYS A 59 -15.41 7.95 -11.43
N VAL A 60 -16.41 8.62 -12.01
CA VAL A 60 -16.65 8.64 -13.46
C VAL A 60 -16.15 9.96 -14.02
N HIS A 61 -15.30 9.91 -15.04
CA HIS A 61 -14.70 11.10 -15.63
C HIS A 61 -15.77 11.90 -16.40
N PRO A 62 -15.90 13.23 -16.16
CA PRO A 62 -17.02 14.02 -16.69
C PRO A 62 -17.02 14.17 -18.22
N ILE A 63 -15.86 13.99 -18.86
CA ILE A 63 -15.70 14.14 -20.32
C ILE A 63 -15.78 12.79 -21.04
N THR A 64 -15.01 11.79 -20.60
CA THR A 64 -14.92 10.50 -21.31
C THR A 64 -16.00 9.51 -20.87
N GLY A 65 -16.58 9.69 -19.68
CA GLY A 65 -17.53 8.74 -19.10
C GLY A 65 -16.88 7.48 -18.52
N ASP A 66 -15.54 7.39 -18.52
CA ASP A 66 -14.82 6.23 -18.01
C ASP A 66 -14.64 6.27 -16.49
N GLU A 67 -14.52 5.10 -15.87
CA GLU A 67 -14.09 5.00 -14.48
C GLU A 67 -12.62 5.43 -14.32
N TYR A 68 -12.34 6.27 -13.32
CA TYR A 68 -10.99 6.67 -12.93
C TYR A 68 -10.84 6.66 -11.42
N TRP A 69 -9.58 6.64 -10.96
CA TRP A 69 -9.24 6.79 -9.55
C TRP A 69 -8.92 8.25 -9.25
N GLU A 70 -9.83 8.94 -8.57
CA GLU A 70 -9.64 10.32 -8.15
C GLU A 70 -8.79 10.37 -6.88
N PHE A 71 -7.71 11.14 -6.92
CA PHE A 71 -6.88 11.44 -5.75
C PHE A 71 -7.63 12.34 -4.77
N ASP A 72 -7.68 11.98 -3.49
CA ASP A 72 -8.42 12.70 -2.45
C ASP A 72 -7.71 13.96 -1.90
N HIS A 73 -6.49 14.24 -2.37
CA HIS A 73 -5.62 15.32 -1.91
C HIS A 73 -5.23 15.28 -0.41
N SER A 74 -5.52 14.18 0.30
CA SER A 74 -5.24 14.04 1.73
C SER A 74 -3.80 13.62 2.00
N TYR A 75 -3.19 12.82 1.12
CA TYR A 75 -1.85 12.25 1.32
C TYR A 75 -0.80 13.29 1.74
N TRP A 76 -0.64 14.37 0.97
CA TRP A 76 0.40 15.37 1.23
C TRP A 76 0.16 16.16 2.53
N LYS A 77 -1.10 16.41 2.87
CA LYS A 77 -1.48 17.08 4.13
C LYS A 77 -1.12 16.19 5.32
N ARG A 78 -1.57 14.92 5.29
CA ARG A 78 -1.30 13.92 6.32
C ARG A 78 0.20 13.63 6.46
N ARG A 79 0.93 13.57 5.34
CA ARG A 79 2.39 13.44 5.31
C ARG A 79 3.08 14.62 6.00
N LYS A 80 2.67 15.86 5.71
CA LYS A 80 3.23 17.07 6.33
C LYS A 80 3.00 17.07 7.85
N ASN A 81 1.85 16.58 8.29
CA ASN A 81 1.47 16.48 9.69
C ASN A 81 2.11 15.28 10.43
N GLY A 82 2.81 14.39 9.73
CA GLY A 82 3.46 13.21 10.32
C GLY A 82 2.51 12.04 10.62
N GLU A 83 1.25 12.12 10.20
CA GLU A 83 0.20 11.14 10.49
C GLU A 83 0.44 9.77 9.82
N LEU A 84 1.32 9.73 8.81
CA LEU A 84 1.56 8.52 8.01
C LEU A 84 2.70 7.63 8.52
N LYS A 85 3.51 8.09 9.49
CA LYS A 85 4.78 7.44 9.87
C LYS A 85 4.63 5.95 10.25
N ASN A 86 3.56 5.58 10.94
CA ASN A 86 3.28 4.22 11.37
C ASN A 86 1.92 3.72 10.83
N TYR A 87 1.39 4.38 9.79
CA TYR A 87 0.06 4.07 9.29
C TYR A 87 0.11 2.83 8.40
N LYS A 88 -0.59 1.76 8.83
CA LYS A 88 -0.79 0.49 8.12
C LYS A 88 0.51 -0.14 7.60
N ASP A 89 1.24 -0.82 8.48
CA ASP A 89 2.42 -1.60 8.07
C ASP A 89 2.03 -2.90 7.34
N ILE A 90 2.27 -2.90 6.03
CA ILE A 90 1.91 -3.99 5.12
C ILE A 90 3.10 -4.87 4.72
N PHE A 91 4.32 -4.49 5.11
CA PHE A 91 5.51 -5.29 4.86
C PHE A 91 5.77 -6.27 5.99
#